data_AF-K1LKG2-F1
#
_entry.id   AF-K1LKG2-F1
#
_cell.length_a   1.000
_cell.length_b   1.000
_cell.length_c   1.000
_cell.angle_alpha   90.00
_cell.angle_beta   90.00
_cell.angle_gamma   90.00
#
_symmetry.space_group_name_H-M   'P 1'
#
loop_
_entity.id
_entity.type
_entity.pdbx_description
1 polymer ?
#
loop_
_entity_poly.entity_id
_entity_poly.type
_entity_poly.pdbx_seq_one_letter_code
_entity_poly.pdbx_strand_id
1 'polypeptide(L)' 'MPEWGWILIAILAFIGGLVLGYFTARKYIMNYLKENPPIDEQMITMMMAQMGQKPSKRKVQQIMNSMRTRNS' A
#
# COMPACT_ATOMS: atom_id res chain seq x y z
N MET A 1 -42.01 19.93 -4.31
CA MET A 1 -40.61 19.56 -4.60
C MET A 1 -40.64 18.16 -5.17
N PRO A 2 -40.19 17.90 -6.41
CA PRO A 2 -40.30 16.58 -7.01
C PRO A 2 -39.47 15.58 -6.20
N GLU A 3 -40.06 14.42 -5.87
CA GLU A 3 -39.49 13.36 -5.02
C GLU A 3 -38.10 12.86 -5.48
N TRP A 4 -37.71 13.20 -6.71
CA TRP A 4 -36.53 12.72 -7.41
C TRP A 4 -35.25 13.46 -6.98
N GLY A 5 -35.41 14.61 -6.31
CA GLY A 5 -34.29 15.39 -5.78
C GLY A 5 -33.45 14.61 -4.75
N TRP A 6 -34.08 13.76 -3.95
CA TRP A 6 -33.38 12.92 -2.97
C TRP A 6 -32.50 11.86 -3.61
N ILE A 7 -32.92 11.32 -4.77
CA ILE A 7 -32.17 10.30 -5.51
C ILE A 7 -30.87 10.90 -6.06
N LEU A 8 -30.93 12.12 -6.61
CA LEU A 8 -29.75 12.85 -7.09
C LEU A 8 -28.75 13.15 -5.97
N ILE A 9 -29.23 13.60 -4.81
CA ILE A 9 -28.39 13.86 -3.64
C ILE A 9 -27.76 12.57 -3.12
N ALA A 10 -28.51 11.47 -3.07
CA ALA A 10 -28.00 10.17 -2.64
C ALA A 10 -26.87 9.67 -3.56
N ILE A 11 -27.02 9.80 -4.88
CA ILE A 11 -25.99 9.42 -5.86
C ILE A 11 -24.75 10.30 -5.69
N LEU A 12 -24.93 11.61 -5.54
CA LEU A 12 -23.81 12.54 -5.38
C LEU A 12 -23.05 12.29 -4.07
N ALA A 13 -23.76 11.98 -2.98
CA ALA A 13 -23.16 11.61 -1.70
C ALA A 13 -22.40 10.27 -1.79
N PHE A 14 -22.94 9.30 -2.53
CA PHE A 14 -22.29 8.01 -2.75
C PHE A 14 -20.97 8.17 -3.54
N ILE A 15 -21.01 8.92 -4.64
CA ILE A 15 -19.81 9.21 -5.43
C ILE A 15 -18.80 10.03 -4.61
N GLY A 16 -19.26 11.06 -3.89
CA GLY A 16 -18.42 11.87 -3.01
C GLY A 16 -17.74 11.04 -1.92
N GLY A 17 -18.48 10.13 -1.29
CA GLY A 17 -17.97 9.22 -0.27
C GLY A 17 -16.93 8.23 -0.82
N LEU A 18 -17.15 7.68 -2.02
CA LEU A 18 -16.18 6.79 -2.67
C LEU A 18 -14.88 7.52 -3.03
N VAL A 19 -14.97 8.72 -3.60
CA VAL A 19 -13.80 9.52 -3.97
C VAL A 19 -13.00 9.93 -2.75
N LEU A 20 -13.67 10.45 -1.72
CA LEU A 20 -13.03 10.86 -0.47
C LEU A 20 -12.46 9.67 0.31
N GLY A 21 -13.18 8.54 0.34
CA GLY A 21 -12.74 7.31 0.98
C GLY A 21 -11.50 6.72 0.30
N TYR A 22 -11.51 6.61 -1.03
CA TYR A 22 -10.39 6.11 -1.81
C TYR A 22 -9.13 6.98 -1.62
N PHE A 23 -9.28 8.30 -1.69
CA PHE A 23 -8.15 9.21 -1.58
C PHE A 23 -7.53 9.19 -0.17
N THR A 24 -8.38 9.20 0.86
CA THR A 24 -7.95 9.14 2.26
C THR A 24 -7.27 7.81 2.58
N ALA A 25 -7.87 6.68 2.19
CA ALA A 25 -7.31 5.36 2.42
C ALA A 25 -5.94 5.19 1.72
N ARG A 26 -5.83 5.63 0.46
CA ARG A 26 -4.56 5.60 -0.27
C ARG A 26 -3.47 6.42 0.42
N LYS A 27 -3.81 7.62 0.89
CA LYS A 27 -2.86 8.50 1.59
C LYS A 27 -2.41 7.90 2.93
N TYR A 28 -3.36 7.33 3.69
CA TYR A 28 -3.06 6.70 4.97
C TYR A 28 -2.12 5.50 4.82
N ILE A 29 -2.43 4.59 3.89
CA ILE A 29 -1.59 3.40 3.64
C ILE A 29 -0.18 3.80 3.21
N MET A 30 -0.06 4.78 2.31
CA MET A 30 1.24 5.25 1.85
C MET A 30 2.07 5.89 2.97
N ASN A 31 1.44 6.67 3.85
CA ASN A 31 2.12 7.26 5.00
C ASN A 31 2.57 6.18 6.01
N TYR A 32 1.70 5.22 6.31
CA TYR A 32 2.03 4.09 7.18
C TYR A 32 3.23 3.28 6.67
N LEU A 33 3.25 2.96 5.36
CA LEU A 33 4.36 2.23 4.73
C LEU A 33 5.67 3.02 4.66
N LYS A 34 5.60 4.36 4.72
CA LYS A 34 6.79 5.23 4.80
C LYS A 34 7.37 5.28 6.21
N GLU A 35 6.52 5.30 7.23
CA GLU A 35 6.93 5.32 8.63
C GLU A 35 7.46 3.96 9.09
N ASN A 36 6.87 2.86 8.62
CA ASN A 36 7.33 1.49 8.86
C ASN A 36 7.57 0.79 7.52
N PRO A 37 8.82 0.77 6.99
CA PRO A 37 9.11 0.21 5.68
C PRO A 37 8.68 -1.26 5.65
N PRO A 38 7.90 -1.69 4.62
CA PRO A 38 7.28 -3.01 4.61
C PRO A 38 8.28 -4.17 4.43
N ILE A 39 9.55 -3.90 4.11
CA ILE A 39 10.56 -4.94 3.86
C ILE A 39 11.89 -4.48 4.47
N ASP A 40 12.36 -5.20 5.48
CA ASP A 40 13.68 -5.03 6.08
C ASP A 40 14.61 -6.22 5.74
N GLU A 41 15.87 -6.15 6.18
CA GLU A 41 16.87 -7.21 5.95
C GLU A 41 16.48 -8.56 6.59
N GLN A 42 15.80 -8.53 7.74
CA GLN A 42 15.40 -9.72 8.48
C GLN A 42 14.28 -10.46 7.75
N MET A 43 13.32 -9.72 7.19
CA MET A 43 12.18 -10.28 6.49
C MET A 43 12.59 -10.85 5.14
N ILE A 44 13.54 -10.24 4.42
CA ILE A 44 14.15 -10.82 3.21
C ILE A 44 14.94 -12.09 3.58
N THR A 45 15.66 -12.07 4.69
CA THR A 45 16.41 -13.22 5.18
C THR A 45 15.47 -14.39 5.51
N MET A 46 14.36 -14.13 6.22
CA MET A 46 13.34 -15.11 6.50
C MET A 46 12.65 -15.62 5.23
N MET A 47 12.33 -14.73 4.28
CA MET A 47 11.75 -15.09 3.00
C MET A 47 12.67 -16.02 2.20
N MET A 48 13.98 -15.70 2.14
CA MET A 48 14.97 -16.59 1.50
C MET A 48 15.10 -17.92 2.23
N ALA A 49 15.10 -17.91 3.56
CA ALA A 49 15.18 -19.12 4.37
C ALA A 49 13.95 -20.02 4.16
N GLN A 50 12.74 -19.44 4.06
CA GLN A 50 11.50 -20.17 3.75
C GLN A 50 11.53 -20.80 2.36
N MET A 51 12.25 -20.20 1.41
CA MET A 51 12.44 -20.73 0.05
C MET A 51 13.59 -21.75 -0.05
N GLY A 52 14.21 -22.15 1.07
CA GLY A 52 15.36 -23.06 1.08
C GLY A 52 16.65 -22.45 0.49
N GLN A 53 16.65 -21.15 0.23
CA GLN A 53 17.84 -20.44 -0.26
C GLN A 53 18.72 -20.06 0.93
N LYS A 54 20.03 -20.31 0.84
CA LYS A 54 20.97 -19.83 1.86
C LYS A 54 20.92 -18.29 1.93
N PRO A 55 20.55 -17.70 3.07
CA PRO A 55 20.51 -16.25 3.21
C PRO A 55 21.94 -15.70 3.24
N SER A 56 22.41 -15.14 2.13
CA SER A 56 23.69 -14.43 2.09
C SER A 56 23.46 -12.94 2.24
N LYS A 57 24.19 -12.29 3.17
CA LYS A 57 24.05 -10.85 3.46
C LYS A 57 24.15 -9.96 2.21
N ARG A 58 25.03 -10.31 1.27
CA ARG A 58 25.18 -9.60 -0.01
C ARG A 58 23.92 -9.73 -0.89
N LYS A 59 23.31 -10.91 -0.95
CA LYS A 59 22.08 -11.15 -1.72
C LYS A 59 20.87 -10.49 -1.06
N VAL A 60 20.78 -10.50 0.27
CA VAL A 60 19.78 -9.72 1.04
C VAL A 60 19.87 -8.24 0.65
N GLN A 61 21.07 -7.65 0.71
CA GLN A 61 21.28 -6.23 0.39
C GLN A 61 20.90 -5.91 -1.06
N GLN A 62 21.25 -6.79 -2.01
CA GLN A 62 20.89 -6.62 -3.42
C GLN A 62 19.38 -6.62 -3.63
N ILE A 63 18.67 -7.51 -2.95
CA ILE A 63 17.20 -7.60 -3.00
C ILE A 63 16.55 -6.41 -2.29
N MET A 64 17.07 -5.99 -1.13
CA MET A 64 16.58 -4.81 -0.41
C MET A 64 16.72 -3.55 -1.27
N ASN A 65 17.85 -3.40 -1.94
CA ASN A 65 18.10 -2.27 -2.83
C ASN A 65 17.19 -2.30 -4.06
N SER A 66 16.90 -3.47 -4.64
CA SER A 66 15.98 -3.57 -5.80
C SER A 66 14.53 -3.29 -5.42
N MET A 67 14.10 -3.69 -4.21
CA MET A 67 12.78 -3.37 -3.65
C MET A 67 12.64 -1.87 -3.38
N ARG A 68 13.67 -1.23 -2.81
CA ARG A 68 13.69 0.20 -2.49
C ARG A 68 13.72 1.09 -3.73
N THR A 69 14.33 0.61 -4.82
CA THR A 69 14.45 1.35 -6.09
C THR A 69 13.15 1.34 -6.90
N ARG A 70 12.19 0.46 -6.60
CA ARG A 70 10.88 0.41 -7.26
C ARG A 70 9.85 1.40 -6.66
N ASN A 71 10.32 2.58 -6.28
CA ASN A 71 9.52 3.74 -5.93
C ASN A 71 9.96 4.91 -6.82
N SER A 72 9.55 4.86 -8.09
CA SER A 72 9.54 5.97 -9.04
C SER A 72 8.21 5.97 -9.78
#